data_AF-A0A9P4NHR6-F1
#
_entry.id   AF-A0A9P4NHR6-F1
#
_cell.length_a   1.000
_cell.length_b   1.000
_cell.length_c   1.000
_cell.angle_alpha   90.00
_cell.angle_beta   90.00
_cell.angle_gamma   90.00
#
_symmetry.space_group_name_H-M   'P 1'
#
loop_
_entity.id
_entity.type
_entity.pdbx_description
1 polymer ?
#
loop_
_entity_poly.entity_id
_entity_poly.type
_entity_poly.pdbx_seq_one_letter_code
_entity_poly.pdbx_strand_id
1 'polypeptide(L)'
;MESDSEHMKDLVAGLTEFLASEEHCDLIIACPDGTKLPVHKVIMCARSKFFAKACKKDTFKPCQEANEGIISVQTGSQYTRALVQYCYTTNYNDNDDVFFHAHVYAAADYYQIQTLKNLAKDKFTSAFKPGLSHLAQTIAYIYNSTPDEDSGLRDAVTSLLSKNKVMLFSLFKDPGFLQVMHGSDSLEKIFGGIWDELDILRTTWTSWSQYECLNCKILWAEERTSEGDNCSSCGVKGGSGPF
;
A
#
# COMPACT_ATOMS: atom_id res chain seq x y z
N MET A 1 -13.05 3.09 30.91
CA MET A 1 -12.59 3.73 29.66
C MET A 1 -11.13 4.15 29.74
N GLU A 2 -10.69 4.99 30.68
CA GLU A 2 -9.26 5.36 30.81
C GLU A 2 -8.38 4.20 31.31
N SER A 3 -8.84 3.46 32.32
CA SER A 3 -8.12 2.27 32.85
C SER A 3 -7.97 1.14 31.82
N ASP A 4 -9.01 0.89 31.03
CA ASP A 4 -9.00 -0.18 30.00
C ASP A 4 -7.99 0.13 28.89
N SER A 5 -7.76 1.41 28.60
CA SER A 5 -6.76 1.86 27.64
C SER A 5 -5.33 1.67 28.18
N GLU A 6 -5.11 1.90 29.48
CA GLU A 6 -3.80 1.76 30.10
C GLU A 6 -3.37 0.30 30.21
N HIS A 7 -4.27 -0.60 30.63
CA HIS A 7 -4.00 -2.04 30.66
C HIS A 7 -3.67 -2.62 29.28
N MET A 8 -4.33 -2.13 28.23
CA MET A 8 -4.04 -2.56 26.86
C MET A 8 -2.66 -2.07 26.39
N LYS A 9 -2.27 -0.85 26.75
CA LYS A 9 -0.95 -0.30 26.43
C LYS A 9 0.17 -1.07 27.12
N ASP A 10 -0.02 -1.41 28.39
CA ASP A 10 0.92 -2.22 29.17
C ASP A 10 1.11 -3.62 28.56
N LEU A 11 0.00 -4.29 28.21
CA LEU A 11 0.05 -5.57 27.50
C LEU A 11 0.80 -5.47 26.17
N VAL A 12 0.49 -4.46 25.35
CA VAL A 12 1.15 -4.24 24.06
C VAL A 12 2.65 -3.95 24.25
N ALA A 13 3.03 -3.21 25.29
CA ALA A 13 4.43 -2.94 25.60
C ALA A 13 5.20 -4.24 25.90
N GLY A 14 4.65 -5.12 26.76
CA GLY A 14 5.25 -6.42 27.04
C GLY A 14 5.36 -7.32 25.81
N LEU A 15 4.32 -7.37 24.97
CA LEU A 15 4.39 -8.10 23.70
C LEU A 15 5.47 -7.53 22.76
N THR A 16 5.62 -6.21 22.71
CA THR A 16 6.64 -5.55 21.90
C THR A 16 8.06 -5.93 22.35
N GLU A 17 8.28 -6.01 23.66
CA GLU A 17 9.56 -6.44 24.24
C GLU A 17 9.87 -7.91 23.91
N PHE A 18 8.88 -8.80 23.95
CA PHE A 18 9.07 -10.20 23.52
C PHE A 18 9.38 -10.32 22.03
N LEU A 19 8.81 -9.47 21.18
CA LEU A 19 9.18 -9.44 19.76
C LEU A 19 10.63 -8.95 19.56
N ALA A 20 11.09 -8.01 20.37
CA ALA A 20 12.44 -7.45 20.25
C ALA A 20 13.54 -8.36 20.82
N SER A 21 13.25 -9.06 21.92
CA SER A 21 14.19 -9.96 22.60
C SER A 21 14.30 -11.34 21.95
N GLU A 22 13.29 -11.74 21.16
CA GLU A 22 13.15 -13.08 20.57
C GLU A 22 13.10 -14.23 21.60
N GLU A 23 12.93 -13.92 22.89
CA GLU A 23 12.78 -14.93 23.94
C GLU A 23 11.50 -15.74 23.72
N HIS A 24 11.53 -17.03 24.07
CA HIS A 24 10.37 -17.94 23.98
C HIS A 24 9.73 -18.13 22.59
N CYS A 25 10.41 -17.70 21.51
CA CYS A 25 9.96 -18.01 20.15
C CYS A 25 9.93 -19.51 19.88
N ASP A 26 8.80 -20.00 19.37
CA ASP A 26 8.52 -21.40 19.06
C ASP A 26 8.12 -21.62 17.59
N LEU A 27 8.26 -20.57 16.78
CA LEU A 27 7.99 -20.55 15.35
C LEU A 27 8.97 -19.62 14.64
N ILE A 28 9.40 -19.98 13.43
CA ILE A 28 10.22 -19.15 12.55
C ILE A 28 9.46 -18.89 11.26
N ILE A 29 9.33 -17.63 10.85
CA ILE A 29 8.84 -17.27 9.53
C ILE A 29 10.04 -17.05 8.61
N ALA A 30 10.15 -17.86 7.56
CA ALA A 30 11.24 -17.78 6.59
C ALA A 30 10.79 -17.01 5.34
N CYS A 31 11.47 -15.90 5.05
CA CYS A 31 11.19 -15.05 3.90
C CYS A 31 11.98 -15.50 2.65
N PRO A 32 11.56 -15.11 1.43
CA PRO A 32 12.22 -15.52 0.18
C PRO A 32 13.68 -15.08 0.06
N ASP A 33 14.05 -13.99 0.73
CA ASP A 33 15.41 -13.44 0.74
C ASP A 33 16.34 -14.15 1.76
N GLY A 34 15.85 -15.23 2.39
CA GLY A 34 16.59 -15.97 3.42
C GLY A 34 16.47 -15.35 4.82
N THR A 35 15.80 -14.21 4.98
CA THR A 35 15.52 -13.63 6.31
C THR A 35 14.67 -14.59 7.11
N LYS A 36 15.09 -14.88 8.34
CA LYS A 36 14.33 -15.67 9.32
C LYS A 36 13.85 -14.76 10.43
N LEU A 37 12.56 -14.83 10.75
CA LEU A 37 11.92 -14.05 11.79
C LEU A 37 11.42 -14.99 12.89
N PRO A 38 12.13 -15.09 14.04
CA PRO A 38 11.63 -15.80 15.21
C PRO A 38 10.37 -15.11 15.74
N VAL A 39 9.32 -15.89 15.99
CA VAL A 39 8.03 -15.40 16.46
C VAL A 39 7.36 -16.40 17.41
N HIS A 40 6.40 -15.90 18.18
CA HIS A 40 5.54 -16.70 19.04
C HIS A 40 4.32 -17.20 18.27
N LYS A 41 4.23 -18.52 18.13
CA LYS A 41 3.15 -19.25 17.48
C LYS A 41 1.78 -18.85 18.00
N VAL A 42 1.63 -18.71 19.31
CA VAL A 42 0.34 -18.35 19.93
C VAL A 42 -0.16 -16.99 19.48
N ILE A 43 0.74 -15.99 19.36
CA ILE A 43 0.40 -14.64 18.92
C ILE A 43 0.02 -14.67 17.44
N MET A 44 0.83 -15.32 16.60
CA MET A 44 0.54 -15.43 15.17
C MET A 44 -0.79 -16.15 14.90
N CYS A 45 -1.05 -17.26 15.60
CA CYS A 45 -2.31 -18.01 15.48
C CYS A 45 -3.52 -17.21 15.97
N ALA A 46 -3.38 -16.41 17.03
CA ALA A 46 -4.47 -15.57 17.52
C ALA A 46 -4.84 -14.45 16.53
N ARG A 47 -3.86 -13.94 15.79
CA ARG A 47 -4.03 -12.78 14.89
C ARG A 47 -4.32 -13.16 13.44
N SER A 48 -4.03 -14.39 13.03
CA SER A 48 -4.16 -14.84 11.64
C SER A 48 -4.77 -16.23 11.55
N LYS A 49 -5.88 -16.32 10.80
CA LYS A 49 -6.51 -17.61 10.47
C LYS A 49 -5.63 -18.48 9.58
N PHE A 50 -4.79 -17.87 8.75
CA PHE A 50 -3.79 -18.58 7.95
C PHE A 50 -2.78 -19.28 8.87
N PHE A 51 -2.12 -18.55 9.76
CA PHE A 51 -1.12 -19.12 10.65
C PHE A 51 -1.75 -20.14 11.61
N ALA A 52 -2.96 -19.88 12.13
CA ALA A 52 -3.70 -20.84 12.93
C ALA A 52 -3.98 -22.18 12.22
N LYS A 53 -4.17 -22.16 10.89
CA LYS A 53 -4.35 -23.37 10.07
C LYS A 53 -3.01 -24.01 9.74
N ALA A 54 -2.02 -23.23 9.32
CA ALA A 54 -0.67 -23.70 8.98
C ALA A 54 0.03 -24.38 10.17
N CYS A 55 -0.28 -23.93 11.38
CA CYS A 55 0.25 -24.47 12.63
C CYS A 55 -0.47 -25.75 13.14
N LYS A 56 -1.56 -26.19 12.50
CA LYS A 56 -2.27 -27.44 12.84
C LYS A 56 -1.63 -28.61 12.10
N LYS A 57 -1.40 -29.72 12.82
CA LYS A 57 -0.65 -30.89 12.34
C LYS A 57 -1.25 -31.61 11.12
N ASP A 58 -2.55 -31.43 10.83
CA ASP A 58 -3.28 -32.31 9.90
C ASP A 58 -3.91 -31.62 8.67
N THR A 59 -3.69 -30.32 8.44
CA THR A 59 -4.54 -29.55 7.49
C THR A 59 -3.87 -29.12 6.18
N PHE A 60 -2.57 -29.33 6.02
CA PHE A 60 -1.88 -29.19 4.74
C PHE A 60 -1.16 -30.51 4.47
N LYS A 61 -0.91 -30.89 3.20
CA LYS A 61 0.14 -31.87 2.88
C LYS A 61 1.30 -31.57 3.84
N PRO A 62 1.84 -32.51 4.63
CA PRO A 62 2.84 -32.19 5.62
C PRO A 62 4.02 -31.55 4.88
N CYS A 63 4.04 -30.22 4.81
CA CYS A 63 5.24 -29.46 4.62
C CYS A 63 6.04 -29.81 5.87
N GLN A 64 7.19 -30.46 5.67
CA GLN A 64 8.07 -30.89 6.75
C GLN A 64 8.32 -29.75 7.77
N GLU A 65 8.25 -28.50 7.29
CA GLU A 65 8.30 -27.23 8.00
C GLU A 65 7.39 -27.14 9.26
N ALA A 66 6.15 -27.63 9.26
CA ALA A 66 5.23 -27.49 10.41
C ALA A 66 5.60 -28.37 11.61
N ASN A 67 6.33 -29.47 11.38
CA ASN A 67 6.94 -30.27 12.45
C ASN A 67 8.29 -29.71 12.92
N GLU A 68 8.91 -28.84 12.11
CA GLU A 68 10.22 -28.23 12.35
C GLU A 68 10.11 -26.81 12.94
N GLY A 69 8.89 -26.28 13.12
CA GLY A 69 8.68 -24.94 13.66
C GLY A 69 9.04 -23.83 12.68
N ILE A 70 8.97 -24.09 11.37
CA ILE A 70 9.27 -23.11 10.32
C ILE A 70 8.02 -22.94 9.45
N ILE A 71 7.76 -21.74 8.94
CA ILE A 71 6.76 -21.47 7.90
C ILE A 71 7.41 -20.59 6.84
N SER A 72 7.54 -21.12 5.62
CA SER A 72 8.04 -20.35 4.48
C SER A 72 6.95 -19.45 3.90
N VAL A 73 7.21 -18.15 3.82
CA VAL A 73 6.32 -17.14 3.23
C VAL A 73 6.84 -16.70 1.87
N GLN A 74 5.92 -16.30 0.98
CA GLN A 74 6.27 -15.76 -0.35
C GLN A 74 6.45 -14.24 -0.34
N THR A 75 6.15 -13.60 0.79
CA THR A 75 6.17 -12.16 0.97
C THR A 75 7.58 -11.68 1.32
N GLY A 76 8.05 -10.61 0.67
CA GLY A 76 9.34 -9.98 0.96
C GLY A 76 9.50 -9.60 2.43
N SER A 77 10.72 -9.67 2.95
CA SER A 77 10.98 -9.58 4.38
C SER A 77 10.52 -8.27 5.01
N GLN A 78 10.59 -7.13 4.29
CA GLN A 78 10.12 -5.86 4.84
C GLN A 78 8.61 -5.83 5.12
N TYR A 79 7.79 -6.44 4.27
CA TYR A 79 6.34 -6.48 4.44
C TYR A 79 5.95 -7.56 5.46
N THR A 80 6.68 -8.67 5.49
CA THR A 80 6.52 -9.71 6.51
C THR A 80 6.85 -9.16 7.90
N ARG A 81 7.91 -8.35 8.05
CA ARG A 81 8.22 -7.67 9.31
C ARG A 81 7.09 -6.74 9.75
N ALA A 82 6.50 -5.97 8.84
CA ALA A 82 5.34 -5.12 9.16
C ALA A 82 4.14 -5.95 9.63
N LEU A 83 3.85 -7.06 8.95
CA LEU A 83 2.79 -7.98 9.36
C LEU A 83 3.04 -8.56 10.76
N VAL A 84 4.27 -9.03 11.02
CA VAL A 84 4.66 -9.56 12.33
C VAL A 84 4.54 -8.46 13.39
N GLN A 85 5.11 -7.28 13.15
CA GLN A 85 5.00 -6.14 14.07
C GLN A 85 3.54 -5.79 14.40
N TYR A 86 2.65 -5.83 13.40
CA TYR A 86 1.23 -5.61 13.62
C TYR A 86 0.58 -6.65 14.52
N CYS A 87 0.98 -7.92 14.43
CA CYS A 87 0.45 -8.98 15.27
C CYS A 87 0.72 -8.73 16.77
N TYR A 88 1.84 -8.07 17.11
CA TYR A 88 2.20 -7.77 18.49
C TYR A 88 1.72 -6.39 18.95
N THR A 89 1.79 -5.39 18.06
CA THR A 89 1.68 -3.98 18.46
C THR A 89 0.41 -3.29 17.98
N THR A 90 -0.39 -3.97 17.14
CA THR A 90 -1.56 -3.41 16.44
C THR A 90 -1.25 -2.28 15.46
N ASN A 91 0.03 -2.01 15.21
CA ASN A 91 0.51 -1.04 14.23
C ASN A 91 1.78 -1.58 13.54
N TYR A 92 2.27 -0.91 12.51
CA TYR A 92 3.54 -1.24 11.87
C TYR A 92 4.25 0.03 11.42
N ASN A 93 5.58 0.03 11.44
CA ASN A 93 6.37 1.13 10.91
C ASN A 93 6.40 1.08 9.39
N ASP A 94 6.23 2.22 8.74
CA ASP A 94 5.66 2.26 7.41
C ASP A 94 6.18 3.39 6.51
N ASN A 95 7.13 4.22 7.00
CA ASN A 95 7.87 5.25 6.27
C ASN A 95 7.02 6.14 5.33
N ASP A 96 5.70 6.20 5.51
CA ASP A 96 4.72 6.83 4.61
C ASP A 96 4.86 6.43 3.10
N ASP A 97 5.29 5.20 2.80
CA ASP A 97 5.45 4.72 1.42
C ASP A 97 4.19 3.98 0.92
N VAL A 98 3.52 4.55 -0.08
CA VAL A 98 2.33 3.97 -0.73
C VAL A 98 2.59 2.58 -1.33
N PHE A 99 3.77 2.33 -1.90
CA PHE A 99 4.13 1.04 -2.47
C PHE A 99 4.28 -0.01 -1.37
N PHE A 100 4.88 0.40 -0.25
CA PHE A 100 5.00 -0.42 0.94
C PHE A 100 3.64 -0.79 1.52
N HIS A 101 2.74 0.18 1.71
CA HIS A 101 1.40 -0.09 2.23
C HIS A 101 0.58 -0.99 1.30
N ALA A 102 0.72 -0.85 -0.02
CA ALA A 102 0.05 -1.73 -0.99
C ALA A 102 0.50 -3.20 -0.83
N HIS A 103 1.80 -3.45 -0.60
CA HIS A 103 2.30 -4.79 -0.34
C HIS A 103 1.83 -5.34 1.01
N VAL A 104 1.77 -4.51 2.05
CA VAL A 104 1.23 -4.91 3.36
C VAL A 104 -0.26 -5.24 3.24
N TYR A 105 -1.03 -4.50 2.43
CA TYR A 105 -2.44 -4.79 2.16
C TYR A 105 -2.62 -6.16 1.51
N ALA A 106 -1.87 -6.44 0.43
CA ALA A 106 -1.93 -7.74 -0.26
C ALA A 106 -1.49 -8.90 0.65
N ALA A 107 -0.43 -8.70 1.44
CA ALA A 107 0.01 -9.69 2.43
C ALA A 107 -1.07 -9.93 3.50
N ALA A 108 -1.67 -8.88 4.04
CA ALA A 108 -2.71 -8.98 5.06
C ALA A 108 -3.93 -9.76 4.57
N ASP A 109 -4.32 -9.60 3.30
CA ASP A 109 -5.37 -10.39 2.68
C ASP A 109 -4.99 -11.88 2.60
N TYR A 110 -3.81 -12.18 2.03
CA TYR A 110 -3.32 -13.55 1.86
C TYR A 110 -3.21 -14.30 3.20
N TYR A 111 -2.65 -13.65 4.23
CA TYR A 111 -2.51 -14.22 5.57
C TYR A 111 -3.78 -14.03 6.43
N GLN A 112 -4.89 -13.57 5.85
CA GLN A 112 -6.21 -13.49 6.49
C GLN A 112 -6.24 -12.67 7.78
N ILE A 113 -5.64 -11.48 7.75
CA ILE A 113 -5.59 -10.50 8.85
C ILE A 113 -6.38 -9.25 8.44
N GLN A 114 -7.71 -9.33 8.52
CA GLN A 114 -8.61 -8.28 8.02
C GLN A 114 -8.36 -6.89 8.64
N THR A 115 -8.03 -6.84 9.93
CA THR A 115 -7.78 -5.56 10.62
C THR A 115 -6.46 -4.91 10.18
N LEU A 116 -5.44 -5.70 9.79
CA LEU A 116 -4.23 -5.18 9.16
C LEU A 116 -4.52 -4.69 7.74
N LYS A 117 -5.33 -5.44 6.99
CA LYS A 117 -5.75 -5.05 5.63
C LYS A 117 -6.41 -3.66 5.64
N ASN A 118 -7.33 -3.42 6.57
CA ASN A 118 -7.96 -2.11 6.73
C ASN A 118 -6.96 -1.03 7.13
N LEU A 119 -6.10 -1.30 8.13
CA LEU A 119 -5.07 -0.35 8.55
C LEU A 119 -4.11 0.02 7.40
N ALA A 120 -3.72 -0.95 6.58
CA ALA A 120 -2.87 -0.72 5.44
C ALA A 120 -3.53 0.13 4.36
N LYS A 121 -4.84 -0.02 4.15
CA LYS A 121 -5.63 0.85 3.27
C LYS A 121 -5.70 2.28 3.80
N ASP A 122 -5.88 2.47 5.11
CA ASP A 122 -5.95 3.80 5.72
C ASP A 122 -4.61 4.54 5.64
N LYS A 123 -3.52 3.82 5.95
CA LYS A 123 -2.14 4.32 5.81
C LYS A 123 -1.79 4.63 4.34
N PHE A 124 -2.15 3.73 3.42
CA PHE A 124 -2.03 3.96 1.98
C PHE A 124 -2.71 5.27 1.56
N THR A 125 -3.97 5.45 1.95
CA THR A 125 -4.76 6.64 1.61
C THR A 125 -4.13 7.92 2.18
N SER A 126 -3.56 7.83 3.39
CA SER A 126 -2.91 8.95 4.08
C SER A 126 -1.55 9.33 3.47
N ALA A 127 -0.80 8.35 2.99
CA ALA A 127 0.49 8.51 2.31
C ALA A 127 0.34 9.01 0.86
N PHE A 128 -0.86 8.88 0.27
CA PHE A 128 -1.11 9.21 -1.13
C PHE A 128 -1.13 10.73 -1.40
N LYS A 129 0.03 11.32 -1.66
CA LYS A 129 0.25 12.77 -1.83
C LYS A 129 0.95 13.12 -3.16
N PRO A 130 0.80 14.33 -3.72
CA PRO A 130 1.44 14.67 -5.00
C PRO A 130 2.96 14.45 -4.97
N GLY A 131 3.54 14.03 -6.09
CA GLY A 131 5.00 13.85 -6.20
C GLY A 131 5.54 12.45 -5.86
N LEU A 132 4.69 11.42 -5.83
CA LEU A 132 5.12 10.03 -5.62
C LEU A 132 5.95 9.50 -6.80
N SER A 133 7.19 9.09 -6.54
CA SER A 133 8.15 8.63 -7.57
C SER A 133 7.85 7.26 -8.20
N HIS A 134 6.90 6.49 -7.63
CA HIS A 134 6.56 5.14 -8.07
C HIS A 134 5.05 4.91 -8.21
N LEU A 135 4.29 5.96 -8.51
CA LEU A 135 2.83 5.89 -8.57
C LEU A 135 2.34 4.84 -9.60
N ALA A 136 2.91 4.85 -10.80
CA ALA A 136 2.56 3.89 -11.86
C ALA A 136 2.79 2.44 -11.44
N GLN A 137 3.96 2.15 -10.88
CA GLN A 137 4.34 0.82 -10.38
C GLN A 137 3.45 0.37 -9.23
N THR A 138 3.05 1.30 -8.35
CA THR A 138 2.14 1.03 -7.24
C THR A 138 0.74 0.64 -7.74
N ILE A 139 0.21 1.39 -8.71
CA ILE A 139 -1.08 1.08 -9.33
C ILE A 139 -1.01 -0.27 -10.05
N ALA A 140 0.04 -0.51 -10.83
CA ALA A 140 0.29 -1.79 -11.49
C ALA A 140 0.22 -2.95 -10.50
N TYR A 141 0.94 -2.81 -9.39
CA TYR A 141 1.00 -3.82 -8.34
C TYR A 141 -0.38 -4.08 -7.74
N ILE A 142 -1.10 -3.04 -7.31
CA ILE A 142 -2.43 -3.17 -6.68
C ILE A 142 -3.36 -4.00 -7.55
N TYR A 143 -3.39 -3.73 -8.86
CA TYR A 143 -4.28 -4.41 -9.79
C TYR A 143 -3.88 -5.85 -10.07
N ASN A 144 -2.59 -6.18 -10.00
CA ASN A 144 -2.09 -7.54 -10.19
C ASN A 144 -2.11 -8.39 -8.91
N SER A 145 -2.08 -7.76 -7.73
CA SER A 145 -2.00 -8.44 -6.44
C SER A 145 -3.33 -8.57 -5.71
N THR A 146 -4.39 -7.91 -6.20
CA THR A 146 -5.75 -8.00 -5.63
C THR A 146 -6.67 -8.72 -6.61
N PRO A 147 -7.48 -9.71 -6.17
CA PRO A 147 -8.54 -10.30 -6.99
C PRO A 147 -9.61 -9.26 -7.39
N ASP A 148 -10.41 -9.55 -8.41
CA ASP A 148 -11.46 -8.63 -8.89
C ASP A 148 -12.57 -8.40 -7.84
N GLU A 149 -12.75 -9.34 -6.92
CA GLU A 149 -13.68 -9.24 -5.80
C GLU A 149 -13.19 -8.31 -4.68
N ASP A 150 -11.89 -7.95 -4.67
CA ASP A 150 -11.29 -7.01 -3.72
C ASP A 150 -11.04 -5.65 -4.36
N SER A 151 -12.09 -4.82 -4.38
CA SER A 151 -12.01 -3.45 -4.90
C SER A 151 -11.35 -2.46 -3.92
N GLY A 152 -10.92 -2.88 -2.73
CA GLY A 152 -10.62 -1.98 -1.62
C GLY A 152 -9.58 -0.90 -1.92
N LEU A 153 -8.39 -1.27 -2.40
CA LEU A 153 -7.36 -0.31 -2.83
C LEU A 153 -7.63 0.25 -4.24
N ARG A 154 -8.27 -0.51 -5.13
CA ARG A 154 -8.62 -0.07 -6.49
C ARG A 154 -9.58 1.13 -6.46
N ASP A 155 -10.60 1.08 -5.61
CA ASP A 155 -11.55 2.16 -5.38
C ASP A 155 -10.88 3.38 -4.73
N ALA A 156 -9.98 3.14 -3.77
CA ALA A 156 -9.24 4.21 -3.11
C ALA A 156 -8.37 4.98 -4.11
N VAL A 157 -7.58 4.27 -4.92
CA VAL A 157 -6.75 4.86 -5.98
C VAL A 157 -7.61 5.64 -6.97
N THR A 158 -8.71 5.06 -7.45
CA THR A 158 -9.61 5.71 -8.42
C THR A 158 -10.22 6.99 -7.82
N SER A 159 -10.65 6.95 -6.56
CA SER A 159 -11.19 8.12 -5.85
C SER A 159 -10.14 9.21 -5.62
N LEU A 160 -8.89 8.83 -5.32
CA LEU A 160 -7.80 9.78 -5.06
C LEU A 160 -7.33 10.44 -6.35
N LEU A 161 -7.17 9.67 -7.43
CA LEU A 161 -6.74 10.17 -8.73
C LEU A 161 -7.79 11.10 -9.37
N SER A 162 -9.07 10.74 -9.31
CA SER A 162 -10.16 11.59 -9.83
C SER A 162 -10.24 12.96 -9.12
N LYS A 163 -9.82 13.04 -7.85
CA LYS A 163 -9.74 14.28 -7.08
C LYS A 163 -8.45 15.07 -7.31
N ASN A 164 -7.42 14.45 -7.88
CA ASN A 164 -6.08 15.03 -7.99
C ASN A 164 -5.58 15.06 -9.43
N LYS A 165 -5.95 16.13 -10.15
CA LYS A 165 -5.55 16.37 -11.54
C LYS A 165 -4.02 16.38 -11.73
N VAL A 166 -3.26 16.87 -10.74
CA VAL A 166 -1.79 16.90 -10.80
C VAL A 166 -1.23 15.49 -10.88
N MET A 167 -1.64 14.62 -9.96
CA MET A 167 -1.18 13.23 -9.93
C MET A 167 -1.57 12.47 -11.17
N LEU A 168 -2.85 12.56 -11.53
CA LEU A 168 -3.36 11.88 -12.71
C LEU A 168 -2.57 12.38 -13.94
N PHE A 169 -2.23 13.68 -14.03
CA PHE A 169 -1.47 14.23 -15.16
C PHE A 169 -0.02 13.73 -15.18
N SER A 170 0.62 13.68 -14.00
CA SER A 170 1.94 13.08 -13.84
C SER A 170 1.96 11.62 -14.27
N LEU A 171 0.87 10.89 -14.00
CA LEU A 171 0.73 9.48 -14.31
C LEU A 171 0.67 9.24 -15.84
N PHE A 172 -0.06 10.08 -16.59
CA PHE A 172 -0.08 9.98 -18.06
C PHE A 172 1.23 10.40 -18.74
N LYS A 173 2.04 11.24 -18.10
CA LYS A 173 3.38 11.58 -18.57
C LYS A 173 4.41 10.46 -18.33
N ASP A 174 4.14 9.52 -17.42
CA ASP A 174 5.03 8.40 -17.11
C ASP A 174 4.91 7.31 -18.20
N PRO A 175 5.97 7.06 -19.01
CA PRO A 175 5.95 6.01 -20.02
C PRO A 175 5.78 4.61 -19.43
N GLY A 176 6.25 4.40 -18.19
CA GLY A 176 6.10 3.14 -17.47
C GLY A 176 4.64 2.85 -17.13
N PHE A 177 3.83 3.87 -16.87
CA PHE A 177 2.39 3.71 -16.67
C PHE A 177 1.70 3.20 -17.92
N LEU A 178 1.95 3.81 -19.07
CA LEU A 178 1.35 3.38 -20.34
C LEU A 178 1.76 1.95 -20.69
N GLN A 179 3.02 1.57 -20.46
CA GLN A 179 3.50 0.22 -20.70
C GLN A 179 2.80 -0.82 -19.80
N VAL A 180 2.60 -0.50 -18.52
CA VAL A 180 1.84 -1.33 -17.58
C VAL A 180 0.38 -1.46 -18.03
N MET A 181 -0.23 -0.35 -18.46
CA MET A 181 -1.64 -0.30 -18.87
C MET A 181 -1.91 -1.14 -20.12
N HIS A 182 -0.99 -1.14 -21.09
CA HIS A 182 -1.07 -1.98 -22.30
C HIS A 182 -0.67 -3.44 -22.08
N GLY A 183 -0.04 -3.77 -20.95
CA GLY A 183 0.54 -5.08 -20.68
C GLY A 183 -0.29 -5.98 -19.77
N SER A 184 -1.44 -5.51 -19.25
CA SER A 184 -2.28 -6.31 -18.37
C SER A 184 -3.74 -6.32 -18.83
N ASP A 185 -4.24 -7.52 -19.16
CA ASP A 185 -5.64 -7.78 -19.49
C ASP A 185 -6.60 -7.33 -18.37
N SER A 186 -6.12 -7.32 -17.12
CA SER A 186 -6.89 -6.88 -15.94
C SER A 186 -7.12 -5.36 -15.93
N LEU A 187 -6.08 -4.57 -16.22
CA LEU A 187 -6.19 -3.12 -16.36
C LEU A 187 -7.01 -2.75 -17.60
N GLU A 188 -6.88 -3.46 -18.72
CA GLU A 188 -7.74 -3.24 -19.90
C GLU A 188 -9.22 -3.52 -19.62
N LYS A 189 -9.56 -4.49 -18.76
CA LYS A 189 -10.95 -4.74 -18.35
C LYS A 189 -11.49 -3.68 -17.39
N ILE A 190 -10.68 -3.25 -16.43
CA ILE A 190 -11.12 -2.28 -15.42
C ILE A 190 -11.16 -0.87 -15.99
N PHE A 191 -10.17 -0.53 -16.81
CA PHE A 191 -10.16 0.72 -17.53
C PHE A 191 -10.96 0.62 -18.82
N GLY A 192 -11.39 -0.54 -19.33
CA GLY A 192 -12.05 -0.67 -20.64
C GLY A 192 -13.26 0.24 -20.88
N GLY A 193 -14.09 0.49 -19.87
CA GLY A 193 -15.20 1.45 -19.96
C GLY A 193 -14.78 2.91 -19.79
N ILE A 194 -13.62 3.12 -19.20
CA ILE A 194 -12.99 4.41 -18.92
C ILE A 194 -11.83 4.65 -19.91
N TRP A 195 -11.51 3.73 -20.84
CA TRP A 195 -10.27 3.74 -21.62
C TRP A 195 -10.41 4.75 -22.74
N ASP A 196 -11.56 4.74 -23.41
CA ASP A 196 -11.94 5.80 -24.34
C ASP A 196 -11.96 7.14 -23.61
N GLU A 197 -12.46 7.19 -22.36
CA GLU A 197 -12.53 8.42 -21.57
C GLU A 197 -11.16 8.89 -21.04
N LEU A 198 -10.26 7.98 -20.67
CA LEU A 198 -8.88 8.23 -20.24
C LEU A 198 -7.96 8.47 -21.41
N ASP A 199 -8.23 7.93 -22.59
CA ASP A 199 -7.53 8.23 -23.84
C ASP A 199 -7.98 9.59 -24.36
N ILE A 200 -9.28 9.92 -24.24
CA ILE A 200 -9.79 11.29 -24.40
C ILE A 200 -9.14 12.22 -23.37
N LEU A 201 -9.03 11.84 -22.09
CA LEU A 201 -8.34 12.64 -21.08
C LEU A 201 -6.85 12.76 -21.40
N ARG A 202 -6.16 11.68 -21.80
CA ARG A 202 -4.75 11.68 -22.20
C ARG A 202 -4.51 12.61 -23.38
N THR A 203 -5.37 12.56 -24.40
CA THR A 203 -5.27 13.40 -25.61
C THR A 203 -5.64 14.85 -25.33
N THR A 204 -6.67 15.11 -24.53
CA THR A 204 -7.03 16.47 -24.08
C THR A 204 -5.99 17.05 -23.14
N TRP A 205 -5.26 16.23 -22.40
CA TRP A 205 -4.22 16.70 -21.49
C TRP A 205 -2.92 17.07 -22.21
N THR A 206 -2.82 16.87 -23.52
CA THR A 206 -1.69 17.44 -24.29
C THR A 206 -1.64 18.97 -24.22
N SER A 207 -2.78 19.63 -24.02
CA SER A 207 -2.87 21.09 -23.80
C SER A 207 -2.63 21.50 -22.35
N TRP A 208 -2.53 20.55 -21.42
CA TRP A 208 -2.39 20.83 -19.98
C TRP A 208 -0.93 21.01 -19.56
N SER A 209 -0.72 21.74 -18.47
CA SER A 209 0.60 21.99 -17.89
C SER A 209 0.51 21.92 -16.37
N GLN A 210 1.57 21.40 -15.74
CA GLN A 210 1.72 21.42 -14.29
C GLN A 210 2.46 22.69 -13.87
N TYR A 211 2.06 23.27 -12.76
CA TYR A 211 2.63 24.50 -12.24
C TYR A 211 2.95 24.32 -10.75
N GLU A 212 4.01 24.98 -10.28
CA GLU A 212 4.34 25.09 -8.86
C GLU A 212 4.31 26.56 -8.46
N CYS A 213 3.58 26.88 -7.39
CA CYS A 213 3.54 28.23 -6.88
C CYS A 213 4.88 28.60 -6.26
N LEU A 214 5.52 29.66 -6.76
CA LEU A 214 6.81 30.13 -6.23
C LEU A 214 6.75 30.57 -4.76
N ASN A 215 5.57 30.99 -4.28
CA ASN A 215 5.37 31.46 -2.91
C ASN A 215 4.98 30.33 -1.95
N CYS A 216 3.86 29.65 -2.21
CA CYS A 216 3.30 28.66 -1.27
C CYS A 216 3.59 27.20 -1.63
N LYS A 217 4.33 26.95 -2.71
CA LYS A 217 4.77 25.60 -3.14
C LYS A 217 3.65 24.62 -3.48
N ILE A 218 2.41 25.09 -3.58
CA ILE A 218 1.29 24.28 -4.07
C ILE A 218 1.48 23.96 -5.55
N LEU A 219 1.27 22.68 -5.88
CA LEU A 219 1.23 22.15 -7.23
C LEU A 219 -0.21 22.11 -7.74
N TRP A 220 -0.42 22.50 -8.99
CA TRP A 220 -1.69 22.31 -9.70
C TRP A 220 -1.45 21.97 -11.17
N ALA A 221 -2.49 21.50 -11.84
CA ALA A 221 -2.50 21.21 -13.27
C ALA A 221 -3.75 21.81 -13.88
N GLU A 222 -3.61 22.51 -15.00
CA GLU A 222 -4.69 23.15 -15.74
C GLU A 222 -4.41 23.18 -17.24
N GLU A 223 -5.45 23.41 -18.03
CA GLU A 223 -5.35 23.59 -19.47
C GLU A 223 -4.64 24.91 -19.79
N ARG A 224 -3.71 24.93 -20.76
CA ARG A 224 -3.02 26.16 -21.16
C ARG A 224 -4.03 27.20 -21.64
N THR A 225 -4.26 28.21 -20.81
CA THR A 225 -4.92 29.46 -21.17
C THR A 225 -3.84 30.50 -21.52
N SER A 226 -4.17 31.47 -22.38
CA SER A 226 -3.23 32.54 -22.77
C SER A 226 -2.92 33.53 -21.65
N GLU A 227 -3.58 33.42 -20.50
CA GLU A 227 -3.39 34.24 -19.31
C GLU A 227 -2.86 33.35 -18.19
N GLY A 228 -1.64 33.59 -17.72
CA GLY A 228 -1.08 32.82 -16.60
C GLY A 228 -1.95 32.98 -15.35
N ASP A 229 -2.47 31.87 -14.83
CA ASP A 229 -3.42 31.87 -13.73
C ASP A 229 -2.76 32.22 -12.37
N ASN A 230 -3.56 32.85 -11.50
CA ASN A 230 -3.16 33.12 -10.13
C ASN A 230 -3.20 31.84 -9.31
N CYS A 231 -2.22 31.65 -8.42
CA CYS A 231 -2.30 30.54 -7.46
C CYS A 231 -3.59 30.62 -6.65
N SER A 232 -4.43 29.59 -6.74
CA SER A 232 -5.74 29.52 -6.07
C SER A 232 -5.67 29.57 -4.54
N SER A 233 -4.50 29.30 -3.96
CA SER A 233 -4.30 29.32 -2.51
C SER A 233 -3.74 30.64 -1.97
N CYS A 234 -2.84 31.31 -2.69
CA CYS A 234 -2.17 32.52 -2.19
C CYS A 234 -2.34 33.78 -3.06
N GLY A 235 -3.01 33.67 -4.20
CA GLY A 235 -3.35 34.79 -5.08
C GLY A 235 -2.17 35.39 -5.87
N VAL A 236 -0.96 34.83 -5.75
CA VAL A 236 0.23 35.33 -6.45
C VAL A 236 0.17 34.97 -7.94
N LYS A 237 0.45 35.95 -8.81
CA LYS A 237 0.60 35.77 -10.26
C LYS A 237 1.83 34.94 -10.59
N GLY A 238 1.64 33.81 -11.28
CA GLY A 238 2.71 33.00 -11.87
C GLY A 238 3.22 31.87 -10.97
N GLY A 239 2.89 30.63 -11.36
CA GLY A 239 3.71 29.47 -11.00
C GLY A 239 4.96 29.40 -11.89
N SER A 240 6.01 28.70 -11.46
CA SER A 240 7.06 28.28 -12.39
C SER A 240 6.42 27.45 -13.50
N GLY A 241 6.83 27.71 -14.75
CA GLY A 241 6.28 27.07 -15.95
C GLY A 241 6.37 25.54 -15.95
N PRO A 242 5.79 24.88 -16.96
CA PRO A 242 5.62 23.43 -16.99
C PRO A 242 6.92 22.66 -16.72
N PHE A 243 6.87 21.77 -15.73
CA PHE A 243 7.85 20.70 -15.54
C PHE A 243 7.64 19.57 -16.57
#